data_AF-A0ABD0YT38-F1
#
_entry.id   AF-A0ABD0YT38-F1
#
_cell.length_a   1.000
_cell.length_b   1.000
_cell.length_c   1.000
_cell.angle_alpha   90.00
_cell.angle_beta   90.00
_cell.angle_gamma   90.00
#
_symmetry.space_group_name_H-M   'P 1'
#
loop_
_entity.id
_entity.type
_entity.pdbx_description
1 polymer ?
#
loop_
_entity_poly.entity_id
_entity_poly.type
_entity_poly.pdbx_seq_one_letter_code
_entity_poly.pdbx_strand_id
1 'polypeptide(L)'
;MQETAIPTIFETVSVFFFLQGGFRLQVLDKLLRPVLDLTPVTAQSEFVAVDSTAQQYMVQIPADFECQNCTIRLLREAKEWAKGYRFWSCADVDIKPSKFF
;
A
#
# COMPACT_ATOMS: atom_id res chain seq x y z
N MET A 1 -8.72 31.32 6.60
CA MET A 1 -8.77 29.87 6.86
C MET A 1 -8.79 29.20 5.49
N GLN A 2 -7.63 28.77 5.00
CA GLN A 2 -7.50 28.22 3.65
C GLN A 2 -7.45 26.71 3.77
N GLU A 3 -8.53 26.03 3.38
CA GLU A 3 -8.57 24.58 3.22
C GLU A 3 -7.52 24.19 2.18
N THR A 4 -6.39 23.65 2.66
CA THR A 4 -5.42 22.98 1.82
C THR A 4 -6.06 21.69 1.32
N ALA A 5 -6.58 21.72 0.09
CA ALA A 5 -6.96 20.53 -0.64
C ALA A 5 -5.73 19.61 -0.73
N ILE A 6 -5.74 18.54 0.06
CA ILE A 6 -4.77 17.46 0.00
C ILE A 6 -5.00 16.77 -1.36
N PRO A 7 -4.01 16.72 -2.27
CA PRO A 7 -4.16 15.96 -3.50
C PRO A 7 -4.17 14.47 -3.13
N THR A 8 -5.36 13.93 -2.90
CA THR A 8 -5.56 12.50 -2.63
C THR A 8 -5.36 11.74 -3.93
N ILE A 9 -4.23 11.06 -4.07
CA ILE A 9 -4.04 10.07 -5.13
C ILE A 9 -4.79 8.81 -4.68
N PHE A 10 -5.91 8.51 -5.35
CA PHE A 10 -6.66 7.28 -5.15
C PHE A 10 -6.08 6.19 -6.05
N GLU A 11 -5.25 5.32 -5.50
CA GLU A 11 -4.89 4.08 -6.19
C GLU A 11 -5.82 2.94 -5.74
N THR A 12 -6.56 2.39 -6.69
CA THR A 12 -7.43 1.23 -6.46
C THR A 12 -6.58 -0.03 -6.52
N VAL A 13 -6.20 -0.56 -5.36
CA VAL A 13 -5.51 -1.86 -5.29
C VAL A 13 -6.53 -2.98 -5.31
N SER A 14 -6.56 -3.80 -6.37
CA SER A 14 -7.42 -4.98 -6.45
C SER A 14 -6.98 -6.08 -5.49
N VAL A 15 -7.75 -6.28 -4.42
CA VAL A 15 -7.51 -7.33 -3.44
C VAL A 15 -8.35 -8.56 -3.82
N PHE A 16 -7.68 -9.63 -4.29
CA PHE A 16 -8.35 -10.91 -4.59
C PHE A 16 -9.05 -11.50 -3.34
N PHE A 17 -9.93 -12.48 -3.45
CA PHE A 17 -10.60 -13.06 -2.28
C PHE A 17 -9.69 -14.07 -1.54
N PHE A 18 -9.44 -13.86 -0.24
CA PHE A 18 -8.83 -14.86 0.66
C PHE A 18 -9.59 -14.82 2.00
N LEU A 19 -9.95 -15.99 2.52
CA LEU A 19 -10.83 -16.09 3.69
C LEU A 19 -10.14 -15.70 5.00
N GLN A 20 -8.82 -15.90 5.14
CA GLN A 20 -8.07 -15.56 6.34
C GLN A 20 -6.69 -14.93 6.04
N GLY A 21 -6.48 -13.75 6.59
CA GLY A 21 -5.19 -13.09 6.52
C GLY A 21 -5.35 -11.59 6.47
N GLY A 22 -4.34 -10.93 5.94
CA GLY A 22 -4.35 -9.51 5.75
C GLY A 22 -3.39 -9.11 4.66
N PHE A 23 -3.32 -7.80 4.42
CA PHE A 23 -2.35 -7.24 3.49
C PHE A 23 -1.60 -6.08 4.11
N ARG A 24 -0.46 -5.78 3.51
CA ARG A 24 0.39 -4.64 3.84
C ARG A 24 0.85 -4.00 2.54
N LEU A 25 0.72 -2.68 2.45
CA LEU A 25 1.19 -1.90 1.32
C LEU A 25 2.37 -1.05 1.73
N GLN A 26 3.42 -1.08 0.92
CA GLN A 26 4.66 -0.34 1.18
C GLN A 26 5.18 0.26 -0.11
N VAL A 27 5.77 1.45 -0.02
CA VAL A 27 6.58 2.04 -1.09
C VAL A 27 8.03 1.70 -0.84
N LEU A 28 8.70 1.23 -1.88
CA LEU A 28 10.11 0.91 -1.90
C LEU A 28 10.84 1.91 -2.79
N ASP A 29 12.00 2.35 -2.34
CA ASP A 29 12.95 3.13 -3.14
C ASP A 29 13.60 2.25 -4.24
N LYS A 30 14.37 2.86 -5.16
CA LYS A 30 15.11 2.19 -6.24
C LYS A 30 16.01 1.03 -5.78
N LEU A 31 16.44 1.06 -4.52
CA LEU A 31 17.23 0.01 -3.87
C LEU A 31 16.37 -1.06 -3.17
N LEU A 32 15.06 -1.09 -3.44
CA LEU A 32 14.08 -1.99 -2.82
C LEU A 32 14.00 -1.88 -1.29
N ARG A 33 14.32 -0.70 -0.75
CA ARG A 33 14.24 -0.41 0.69
C ARG A 33 12.87 0.19 1.00
N PRO A 34 12.16 -0.27 2.04
CA PRO A 34 10.89 0.32 2.43
C PRO A 34 11.11 1.74 2.92
N VAL A 35 10.48 2.72 2.26
CA VAL A 35 10.58 4.15 2.60
C VAL A 35 9.29 4.71 3.19
N LEU A 36 8.15 4.10 2.85
CA LEU A 36 6.84 4.52 3.33
C LEU A 36 5.93 3.30 3.50
N ASP A 37 5.29 3.15 4.65
CA ASP A 37 4.21 2.19 4.86
C ASP A 37 2.87 2.88 4.59
N LEU A 38 2.12 2.40 3.60
CA LEU A 38 0.82 2.97 3.19
C LEU A 38 -0.35 2.42 4.00
N THR A 39 -0.12 1.36 4.78
CA THR A 39 -1.08 0.73 5.69
C THR A 39 -0.65 0.90 7.13
N PRO A 40 -1.57 1.10 8.08
CA PRO A 40 -1.23 1.25 9.49
C PRO A 40 -0.62 -0.06 10.03
N VAL A 41 0.66 0.01 10.40
CA VAL A 41 1.34 -1.06 11.14
C VAL A 41 1.11 -0.81 12.63
N THR A 42 0.34 -1.68 13.29
CA THR A 42 0.10 -1.58 14.74
C THR A 42 1.02 -2.54 15.48
N ALA A 43 1.28 -2.30 16.77
CA ALA A 43 2.08 -3.21 17.59
C ALA A 43 1.46 -4.63 17.69
N GLN A 44 0.18 -4.77 17.37
CA GLN A 44 -0.60 -6.00 17.42
C GLN A 44 -0.61 -6.75 16.08
N SER A 45 -0.51 -6.06 14.95
CA SER A 45 -0.51 -6.68 13.62
C SER A 45 0.20 -5.80 12.58
N GLU A 46 1.11 -6.41 11.83
CA GLU A 46 1.76 -5.82 10.65
C GLU A 46 0.88 -5.83 9.40
N PHE A 47 -0.24 -6.56 9.44
CA PHE A 47 -1.16 -6.72 8.32
C PHE A 47 -2.52 -6.16 8.68
N VAL A 48 -3.10 -5.39 7.76
CA VAL A 48 -4.48 -4.95 7.85
C VAL A 48 -5.37 -6.12 7.47
N ALA A 49 -6.13 -6.62 8.44
CA ALA A 49 -7.20 -7.56 8.19
C ALA A 49 -8.41 -6.76 7.69
N VAL A 50 -8.68 -6.86 6.39
CA VAL A 50 -9.89 -6.29 5.79
C VAL A 50 -10.84 -7.45 5.49
N ASP A 51 -12.14 -7.15 5.45
CA ASP A 51 -13.14 -8.09 5.00
C ASP A 51 -12.69 -8.76 3.69
N SER A 52 -12.77 -10.09 3.64
CA SER A 52 -12.39 -10.93 2.50
C SER A 52 -13.00 -10.50 1.16
N THR A 53 -14.10 -9.74 1.20
CA THR A 53 -14.83 -9.22 0.04
C THR A 53 -14.36 -7.85 -0.46
N ALA A 54 -13.53 -7.14 0.30
CA ALA A 54 -13.08 -5.82 -0.07
C ALA A 54 -12.14 -5.92 -1.28
N GLN A 55 -12.59 -5.40 -2.42
CA GLN A 55 -11.83 -5.40 -3.67
C GLN A 55 -10.85 -4.24 -3.77
N GLN A 56 -10.98 -3.21 -2.93
CA GLN A 56 -10.20 -1.97 -3.02
C GLN A 56 -9.86 -1.44 -1.64
N TYR A 57 -8.67 -0.85 -1.51
CA TYR A 57 -8.25 -0.15 -0.30
C TYR A 57 -7.66 1.21 -0.66
N MET A 58 -8.17 2.27 -0.04
CA MET A 58 -7.70 3.63 -0.26
C MET A 58 -6.51 3.90 0.65
N VAL A 59 -5.42 4.39 0.06
CA VAL A 59 -4.21 4.78 0.78
C VAL A 59 -3.97 6.27 0.61
N GLN A 60 -3.31 6.88 1.58
CA GLN A 60 -2.92 8.29 1.53
C GLN A 60 -1.41 8.37 1.38
N ILE A 61 -0.97 9.01 0.31
CA ILE A 61 0.44 9.34 0.09
C ILE A 61 0.64 10.79 0.57
N PRO A 62 1.66 11.07 1.40
CA PRO A 62 1.95 12.44 1.84
C PRO A 62 2.20 13.36 0.65
N ALA A 63 1.70 14.60 0.72
CA ALA A 63 1.79 15.55 -0.40
C ALA A 63 3.22 16.03 -0.68
N ASP A 64 4.11 15.89 0.30
CA ASP A 64 5.55 16.18 0.25
C ASP A 64 6.40 14.97 -0.13
N PHE A 65 5.78 13.79 -0.34
CA PHE A 65 6.50 12.59 -0.72
C PHE A 65 6.69 12.53 -2.24
N GLU A 66 7.94 12.59 -2.68
CA GLU A 66 8.34 12.44 -4.07
C GLU A 66 9.24 11.21 -4.23
N CYS A 67 9.02 10.46 -5.30
CA CYS A 67 9.72 9.21 -5.53
C CYS A 67 9.87 8.96 -7.04
N GLN A 68 11.09 8.71 -7.51
CA GLN A 68 11.37 8.37 -8.91
C GLN A 68 11.95 6.95 -9.01
N ASN A 69 11.41 6.14 -9.91
CA ASN A 69 11.71 4.71 -10.04
C ASN A 69 11.50 3.95 -8.73
N CYS A 70 10.34 4.19 -8.10
CA CYS A 70 9.96 3.54 -6.87
C CYS A 70 9.02 2.37 -7.15
N THR A 71 8.91 1.45 -6.21
CA THR A 71 8.08 0.25 -6.38
C THR A 71 7.09 0.17 -5.24
N ILE A 72 5.80 0.11 -5.53
CA ILE A 72 4.78 -0.24 -4.54
C ILE A 72 4.76 -1.76 -4.41
N ARG A 73 4.89 -2.25 -3.17
CA ARG A 73 4.80 -3.68 -2.84
C ARG A 73 3.53 -3.94 -2.03
N LEU A 74 2.70 -4.83 -2.56
CA LEU A 74 1.59 -5.46 -1.86
C LEU A 74 2.05 -6.81 -1.30
N LEU A 75 2.13 -6.90 0.02
CA LEU A 75 2.33 -8.14 0.74
C LEU A 75 0.97 -8.65 1.19
N ARG A 76 0.68 -9.92 0.90
CA ARG A 76 -0.55 -10.56 1.33
C ARG A 76 -0.28 -11.86 2.05
N GLU A 77 -0.94 -12.07 3.16
CA GLU A 77 -0.91 -13.33 3.91
C GLU A 77 -2.12 -14.18 3.57
N ALA A 78 -1.91 -15.48 3.33
CA ALA A 78 -2.96 -16.46 3.12
C ALA A 78 -2.83 -17.56 4.18
N LYS A 79 -3.54 -17.38 5.31
CA LYS A 79 -3.43 -18.26 6.48
C LYS A 79 -4.09 -19.61 6.24
N GLU A 80 -4.97 -19.72 5.24
CA GLU A 80 -5.63 -20.98 4.87
C GLU A 80 -4.67 -22.07 4.36
N TRP A 81 -3.56 -21.69 3.71
CA TRP A 81 -2.69 -22.65 3.03
C TRP A 81 -1.58 -23.18 3.92
N ALA A 82 -0.86 -22.28 4.61
CA ALA A 82 0.18 -22.64 5.55
C ALA A 82 0.47 -21.46 6.49
N LYS A 83 1.04 -21.76 7.66
CA LYS A 83 1.56 -20.74 8.58
C LYS A 83 2.68 -19.96 7.88
N GLY A 84 2.41 -18.69 7.57
CA GLY A 84 3.38 -17.79 6.94
C GLY A 84 3.40 -17.81 5.40
N TYR A 85 2.40 -18.40 4.74
CA TYR A 85 2.28 -18.32 3.28
C TYR A 85 1.97 -16.88 2.86
N ARG A 86 2.83 -16.28 2.03
CA ARG A 86 2.74 -14.88 1.64
C ARG A 86 2.89 -14.70 0.13
N PHE A 87 2.07 -13.84 -0.44
CA PHE A 87 2.15 -13.40 -1.84
C PHE A 87 2.67 -11.98 -1.90
N TRP A 88 3.56 -11.72 -2.85
CA TRP A 88 4.13 -10.40 -3.09
C TRP A 88 3.76 -9.97 -4.50
N SER A 89 3.14 -8.81 -4.63
CA SER A 89 2.93 -8.14 -5.91
C SER A 89 3.69 -6.81 -5.88
N CYS A 90 4.35 -6.47 -6.98
CA CYS A 90 5.15 -5.26 -7.12
C CYS A 90 4.66 -4.46 -8.32
N ALA A 91 4.58 -3.14 -8.19
CA ALA A 91 4.24 -2.22 -9.25
C ALA A 91 5.24 -1.06 -9.27
N ASP A 92 5.86 -0.78 -10.41
CA ASP A 92 6.78 0.35 -10.57
C ASP A 92 5.99 1.64 -10.79
N VAL A 93 6.31 2.66 -9.99
CA VAL A 93 5.59 3.94 -9.95
C VAL A 93 6.56 5.12 -9.83
N ASP A 94 6.16 6.25 -10.40
CA ASP A 94 6.76 7.56 -10.15
C ASP A 94 5.74 8.43 -9.42
N ILE A 95 6.09 8.90 -8.22
CA ILE A 95 5.27 9.80 -7.41
C ILE A 95 5.85 11.20 -7.53
N LYS A 96 5.09 12.10 -8.15
CA LYS A 96 5.47 13.50 -8.39
C LYS A 96 4.34 14.41 -7.92
N PRO A 97 4.64 15.64 -7.44
CA PRO A 97 3.57 16.52 -6.98
C PRO A 97 2.79 17.04 -8.20
N SER A 98 1.49 17.24 -7.99
CA SER A 98 0.53 17.64 -9.03
C SER A 98 0.92 18.92 -9.78
N LYS A 99 1.78 19.79 -9.22
CA LYS A 99 2.26 21.02 -9.88
C LYS A 99 3.16 20.79 -11.10
N PHE A 100 3.54 19.55 -11.40
CA PHE A 100 4.32 19.21 -12.60
C PHE A 100 3.47 18.78 -13.82
N PHE A 101 2.14 18.94 -13.78
CA PHE A 101 1.25 18.76 -14.93
C PHE A 101 0.52 20.05 -15.30
#